data_AF-A0A7V9RY70-F1
#
_entry.id   AF-A0A7V9RY70-F1
#
_cell.length_a   1.000
_cell.length_b   1.000
_cell.length_c   1.000
_cell.angle_alpha   90.00
_cell.angle_beta   90.00
_cell.angle_gamma   90.00
#
_symmetry.space_group_name_H-M   'P 1'
#
loop_
_entity.id
_entity.type
_entity.pdbx_description
1 polymer ?
#
loop_
_entity_poly.entity_id
_entity_poly.type
_entity_poly.pdbx_seq_one_letter_code
_entity_poly.pdbx_strand_id
1 'polypeptide(L)'
;MSAAAITAIVVTGVLVAALAFYLIWVVIILRRLTDTLGKVVFGVGSIAHRVQPIGPLVDEINGDLGGVADALEALGQDLDGQQQARAS
;
A
#
# COMPACT_ATOMS: atom_id res chain seq x y z
N MET A 1 -4.68 -36.02 -54.55
CA MET A 1 -3.94 -35.84 -53.28
C MET A 1 -4.27 -37.03 -52.39
N SER A 2 -3.30 -37.68 -51.75
CA SER A 2 -3.56 -38.87 -50.93
C SER A 2 -4.33 -38.50 -49.65
N ALA A 3 -5.18 -39.40 -49.16
CA ALA A 3 -5.94 -39.18 -47.92
C ALA A 3 -5.03 -38.84 -46.73
N ALA A 4 -3.84 -39.46 -46.66
CA ALA A 4 -2.85 -39.18 -45.63
C ALA A 4 -2.36 -37.72 -45.62
N ALA A 5 -2.18 -37.12 -46.81
CA ALA A 5 -1.72 -35.73 -46.92
C ALA A 5 -2.79 -34.74 -46.42
N ILE A 6 -4.07 -35.00 -46.74
CA ILE A 6 -5.19 -34.18 -46.28
C ILE A 6 -5.28 -34.24 -44.75
N THR A 7 -5.21 -35.44 -44.18
CA THR A 7 -5.25 -35.62 -42.72
C THR A 7 -4.10 -34.90 -42.02
N ALA A 8 -2.88 -35.02 -42.54
CA ALA A 8 -1.71 -34.35 -41.95
C ALA A 8 -1.87 -32.82 -41.93
N ILE A 9 -2.38 -32.24 -43.02
CA ILE A 9 -2.64 -30.79 -43.11
C ILE A 9 -3.71 -30.38 -42.09
N VAL A 10 -4.81 -31.13 -41.99
CA VAL A 10 -5.91 -30.83 -41.06
C VAL A 10 -5.41 -30.87 -39.61
N VAL A 11 -4.71 -31.94 -39.22
CA VAL A 11 -4.16 -32.09 -37.86
C VAL A 11 -3.20 -30.95 -37.54
N THR A 12 -2.29 -30.64 -38.46
CA THR A 12 -1.32 -29.55 -38.28
C THR A 12 -2.04 -28.21 -38.15
N GLY A 13 -3.04 -27.95 -39.00
CA GLY A 13 -3.84 -26.72 -38.95
C GLY A 13 -4.59 -26.55 -37.62
N VAL A 14 -5.19 -27.62 -37.10
CA VAL A 14 -5.86 -27.60 -35.79
C VAL A 14 -4.86 -27.32 -34.66
N LEU A 15 -3.67 -27.91 -34.72
CA LEU A 15 -2.64 -27.72 -33.70
C LEU A 15 -2.13 -26.29 -33.69
N VAL A 16 -1.88 -25.71 -34.88
CA VAL A 16 -1.51 -24.30 -35.02
C VAL A 16 -2.62 -23.38 -34.52
N ALA A 17 -3.89 -23.67 -34.86
CA ALA A 17 -5.03 -22.88 -34.38
C ALA A 17 -5.17 -22.93 -32.86
N ALA A 18 -4.99 -24.11 -32.24
CA ALA A 18 -5.02 -24.27 -30.79
C ALA A 18 -3.91 -23.46 -30.12
N LEU A 19 -2.69 -23.50 -30.66
CA LEU A 19 -1.57 -22.69 -30.16
C LEU A 19 -1.84 -21.19 -30.29
N ALA A 20 -2.35 -20.75 -31.44
CA ALA A 20 -2.69 -19.35 -31.66
C ALA A 20 -3.75 -18.86 -30.65
N PHE A 21 -4.79 -19.67 -30.42
CA PHE A 21 -5.82 -19.36 -29.45
C PHE A 21 -5.26 -19.27 -28.02
N TYR A 22 -4.40 -20.22 -27.64
CA TYR A 22 -3.75 -20.21 -26.33
C TYR A 22 -2.90 -18.96 -26.12
N LEU A 23 -2.12 -18.55 -27.12
CA LEU A 23 -1.31 -17.33 -27.04
C LEU A 23 -2.17 -16.07 -26.91
N ILE A 24 -3.27 -15.97 -27.66
CA ILE A 24 -4.23 -14.87 -27.52
C ILE A 24 -4.77 -14.82 -26.10
N TRP A 25 -5.12 -15.98 -25.53
CA TRP A 25 -5.65 -16.08 -24.17
C TRP A 25 -4.63 -15.62 -23.12
N VAL A 26 -3.37 -16.04 -23.26
CA VAL A 26 -2.26 -15.59 -22.39
C VAL A 26 -2.08 -14.07 -22.49
N VAL A 27 -2.11 -13.48 -23.68
CA VAL A 27 -2.00 -12.02 -23.86
C VAL A 27 -3.13 -11.28 -23.14
N ILE A 28 -4.37 -11.79 -23.19
CA ILE A 28 -5.51 -11.21 -22.48
C ILE A 28 -5.29 -11.24 -20.96
N ILE A 29 -4.78 -12.37 -20.43
CA ILE A 29 -4.48 -12.51 -19.00
C ILE A 29 -3.39 -11.52 -18.58
N LEU A 30 -2.29 -11.45 -19.35
CA LEU A 30 -1.19 -10.53 -19.06
C LEU A 30 -1.68 -9.07 -19.04
N ARG A 31 -2.52 -8.67 -19.99
CA ARG A 31 -3.14 -7.32 -19.98
C ARG A 31 -3.95 -7.05 -18.72
N ARG A 32 -4.79 -8.00 -18.29
CA ARG A 32 -5.57 -7.86 -17.05
C ARG A 32 -4.68 -7.73 -15.81
N LEU A 33 -3.58 -8.48 -15.77
CA LEU A 33 -2.61 -8.39 -14.67
C LEU A 33 -1.91 -7.03 -14.67
N THR A 34 -1.49 -6.51 -15.82
CA THR A 34 -0.91 -5.16 -15.93
C THR A 34 -1.87 -4.09 -15.44
N ASP A 35 -3.15 -4.15 -15.83
CA ASP A 35 -4.16 -3.19 -15.37
C ASP A 35 -4.39 -3.27 -13.85
N THR A 36 -4.39 -4.48 -13.31
CA THR A 36 -4.56 -4.72 -11.86
C THR A 36 -3.35 -4.20 -11.09
N LEU A 37 -2.14 -4.48 -11.57
CA LEU A 37 -0.91 -3.98 -10.98
C LEU A 37 -0.84 -2.46 -11.03
N GLY A 38 -1.25 -1.83 -12.12
CA GLY A 38 -1.34 -0.36 -12.22
C GLY A 38 -2.25 0.24 -11.15
N LYS A 39 -3.42 -0.38 -10.90
CA LYS A 39 -4.34 0.03 -9.83
C LYS A 39 -3.73 -0.17 -8.44
N VAL A 40 -3.04 -1.29 -8.20
CA VAL A 40 -2.40 -1.56 -6.91
C VAL A 40 -1.27 -0.56 -6.64
N VAL A 41 -0.43 -0.26 -7.63
CA VAL A 41 0.64 0.74 -7.52
C VAL A 41 0.06 2.12 -7.19
N PHE A 42 -1.01 2.52 -7.89
CA PHE A 42 -1.71 3.77 -7.60
C PHE A 42 -2.32 3.78 -6.19
N GLY A 43 -2.94 2.67 -5.79
CA GLY A 43 -3.51 2.50 -4.45
C GLY A 43 -2.46 2.64 -3.36
N VAL A 44 -1.34 1.93 -3.47
CA VAL A 44 -0.23 2.03 -2.51
C VAL A 44 0.37 3.44 -2.47
N GLY A 45 0.54 4.09 -3.63
CA GLY A 45 0.98 5.49 -3.67
C GLY A 45 0.04 6.45 -2.95
N SER A 46 -1.27 6.25 -3.10
CA SER A 46 -2.27 7.04 -2.37
C SER A 46 -2.26 6.80 -0.86
N ILE A 47 -2.02 5.55 -0.43
CA ILE A 47 -1.85 5.21 0.99
C ILE A 47 -0.61 5.91 1.53
N ALA A 48 0.53 5.81 0.82
CA ALA A 48 1.78 6.47 1.18
C ALA A 48 1.60 7.98 1.37
N HIS A 49 0.87 8.63 0.46
CA HIS A 49 0.58 10.06 0.57
C HIS A 49 -0.33 10.40 1.76
N ARG A 50 -1.30 9.53 2.09
CA ARG A 50 -2.17 9.70 3.26
C ARG A 50 -1.46 9.48 4.59
N VAL A 51 -0.43 8.64 4.64
CA VAL A 51 0.37 8.41 5.86
C VAL A 51 1.56 9.36 6.00
N GLN A 52 1.96 10.03 4.92
CA GLN A 52 2.99 11.09 4.96
C GLN A 52 2.79 12.14 6.08
N PRO A 53 1.57 12.69 6.31
CA PRO A 53 1.37 13.69 7.36
C PRO A 53 1.40 13.13 8.79
N ILE A 54 1.46 11.81 8.99
CA ILE A 54 1.47 11.21 10.34
C ILE A 54 2.76 11.56 11.09
N GLY A 55 3.91 11.65 10.42
CA GLY A 55 5.18 12.02 11.07
C GLY A 55 5.10 13.39 11.76
N PRO A 56 4.79 14.47 11.02
CA PRO A 56 4.61 15.80 11.60
C PRO A 56 3.54 15.86 12.70
N LEU A 57 2.43 15.14 12.54
CA LEU A 57 1.36 15.08 13.56
C LEU A 57 1.83 14.42 14.86
N VAL A 58 2.65 13.37 14.77
CA VAL A 58 3.23 12.70 15.94
C VAL A 58 4.23 13.62 16.65
N ASP A 59 5.01 14.39 15.89
CA ASP A 59 5.93 15.37 16.45
C ASP A 59 5.18 16.51 17.17
N GLU A 60 4.08 17.00 16.60
CA GLU A 60 3.20 18.01 17.22
C GLU A 60 2.58 17.50 18.52
N ILE A 61 2.02 16.28 18.51
CA ILE A 61 1.46 15.64 19.71
C ILE A 61 2.52 15.47 20.80
N ASN A 62 3.73 15.04 20.44
CA ASN A 62 4.83 14.91 21.40
C ASN A 62 5.23 16.27 21.99
N GLY A 63 5.22 17.32 21.17
CA GLY A 63 5.45 18.70 21.63
C GLY A 63 4.41 19.14 22.65
N ASP A 64 3.13 18.94 22.34
CA ASP A 64 2.01 19.27 23.24
C ASP A 64 2.07 18.49 24.55
N LEU A 65 2.35 17.18 24.48
CA LEU A 65 2.51 16.33 25.67
C LEU A 65 3.70 16.76 26.53
N GLY A 66 4.81 17.18 25.91
CA GLY A 66 5.95 17.77 26.62
C GLY A 66 5.56 19.05 27.36
N GLY A 67 4.85 19.97 26.69
CA GLY A 67 4.36 21.20 27.31
C GLY A 67 3.38 20.95 28.46
N VAL A 68 2.52 19.93 28.34
CA VAL A 68 1.63 19.51 29.43
C VAL A 68 2.42 18.95 30.62
N ALA A 69 3.45 18.14 30.36
CA ALA A 69 4.32 17.61 31.41
C ALA A 69 5.04 18.72 32.18
N ASP A 70 5.63 19.69 31.48
CA ASP A 70 6.31 20.84 32.07
C ASP A 70 5.35 21.69 32.92
N ALA A 71 4.12 21.90 32.46
CA ALA A 71 3.10 22.64 33.20
C ALA A 71 2.66 21.91 34.47
N LEU A 72 2.55 20.57 34.43
CA LEU A 72 2.24 19.75 35.60
C LEU A 72 3.38 19.80 36.62
N GLU A 73 4.63 19.73 36.18
CA GLU A 73 5.81 19.82 37.06
C GLU A 73 5.88 21.19 37.74
N ALA A 74 5.69 22.28 37.00
CA ALA A 74 5.65 23.63 37.54
C ALA A 74 4.55 23.81 38.60
N LEU A 75 3.35 23.25 38.36
CA LEU A 75 2.26 23.29 39.32
C LEU A 75 2.58 22.50 40.59
N GLY A 76 3.21 21.33 40.47
CA GLY A 76 3.66 20.54 41.61
C GLY A 76 4.66 21.31 42.48
N GLN A 77 5.64 21.96 41.85
CA GLN A 77 6.64 22.77 42.54
C GLN A 77 6.02 23.99 43.27
N ASP A 78 5.04 24.66 42.67
CA ASP A 78 4.33 25.78 43.31
C ASP A 78 3.54 25.33 44.54
N LEU A 79 2.85 24.19 44.44
CA LEU A 79 2.09 23.60 45.55
C LEU A 79 3.01 23.22 46.71
N ASP A 80 4.16 22.60 46.44
CA ASP A 80 5.16 22.26 47.46
C ASP A 80 5.70 23.50 48.18
N GLY A 81 5.95 24.58 47.42
CA GLY A 81 6.37 25.88 47.96
C GLY A 81 5.32 26.52 48.88
N GLN A 82 4.04 26.47 48.50
CA GLN A 82 2.94 26.95 49.35
C GLN A 82 2.80 26.16 50.64
N GLN A 83 3.04 24.85 50.58
CA GLN A 83 2.91 23.97 51.74
C GLN A 83 4.02 24.22 52.77
N GLN A 84 5.24 24.52 52.32
CA GLN A 84 6.35 24.93 53.19
C GLN A 84 6.09 26.31 53.83
N ALA A 85 5.56 27.27 53.06
CA ALA A 85 5.25 28.61 53.56
C ALA A 85 4.12 28.63 54.61
N ARG A 86 3.21 27.65 54.59
CA ARG A 86 2.16 27.50 55.62
C ARG A 86 2.63 26.80 56.89
N ALA A 87 3.78 26.14 56.86
CA ALA A 87 4.34 25.39 58.00
C ALA A 87 5.31 26.23 58.86
N SER A 88 5.60 27.47 58.46
CA SER A 88 6.43 28.47 59.16
C SER A 88 5.60 29.62 59.72
#